data_AF-A0AA45B8B3-F1
#
_entry.id   AF-A0AA45B8B3-F1
#
_cell.length_a   1.000
_cell.length_b   1.000
_cell.length_c   1.000
_cell.angle_alpha   90.00
_cell.angle_beta   90.00
_cell.angle_gamma   90.00
#
_symmetry.space_group_name_H-M   'P 1'
#
loop_
_entity.id
_entity.type
_entity.pdbx_description
1 polymer ?
#
loop_
_entity_poly.entity_id
_entity_poly.type
_entity_poly.pdbx_seq_one_letter_code
_entity_poly.pdbx_strand_id
1 'polypeptide(L)'
;MGQVFIYRGVQVNTGEITIQTTGKITGNFGLVGSSFTRQQVNPVTNPIAATTRPLVSMPNVENLLVNGQTIQGKACLQSLTLSINNNLEAIRCIGSGKYTPEFYIEKMMDIEANASFMFSSTAAGWIDAIKTRDVFTLTFDIKDSKGSKYSFNFPQLEVMEANHPDGGGDDIITVDINFAQVRTAPTIVRALV
;
A
#
# COMPACT_ATOMS: atom_id res chain seq x y z
N MET A 1 28.56 -19.57 15.28
CA MET A 1 27.58 -18.46 15.28
C MET A 1 27.61 -17.83 13.89
N GLY A 2 26.44 -17.48 13.34
CA GLY A 2 26.25 -17.18 11.91
C GLY A 2 25.51 -18.33 11.22
N GLN A 3 24.18 -18.31 11.28
CA GLN A 3 23.34 -19.20 10.48
C GLN A 3 22.66 -18.36 9.41
N VAL A 4 22.75 -18.77 8.15
CA VAL A 4 22.07 -18.12 7.03
C VAL A 4 20.97 -19.06 6.54
N PHE A 5 19.78 -18.51 6.32
CA PHE A 5 18.67 -19.22 5.68
C PHE A 5 18.44 -18.65 4.30
N ILE A 6 18.45 -19.50 3.29
CA ILE A 6 18.17 -19.13 1.90
C ILE A 6 16.81 -19.70 1.54
N TYR A 7 15.85 -18.81 1.34
CA TYR A 7 14.52 -19.14 0.83
C TYR A 7 14.54 -19.17 -0.70
N ARG A 8 13.84 -20.13 -1.31
CA ARG A 8 13.73 -20.29 -2.77
C ARG A 8 12.27 -20.35 -3.21
N GLY A 9 12.04 -20.00 -4.47
CA GLY A 9 10.69 -19.85 -5.02
C GLY A 9 9.93 -18.73 -4.30
N VAL A 10 10.62 -17.60 -4.06
CA VAL A 10 10.05 -16.49 -3.30
C VAL A 10 9.19 -15.62 -4.22
N GLN A 11 7.98 -15.32 -3.78
CA GLN A 11 7.02 -14.44 -4.46
C GLN A 11 6.53 -13.37 -3.48
N VAL A 12 6.11 -12.21 -4.00
CA VAL A 12 5.45 -11.17 -3.21
C VAL A 12 3.96 -11.49 -3.12
N ASN A 13 3.48 -11.75 -1.91
CA ASN A 13 2.05 -11.97 -1.65
C ASN A 13 1.34 -10.65 -1.34
N THR A 14 1.94 -9.84 -0.46
CA THR A 14 1.37 -8.57 -0.02
C THR A 14 2.34 -7.43 -0.23
N GLY A 15 1.81 -6.26 -0.53
CA GLY A 15 2.52 -4.99 -0.55
C GLY A 15 1.71 -3.93 0.18
N GLU A 16 2.36 -3.15 1.02
CA GLU A 16 1.75 -2.04 1.74
C GLU A 16 2.62 -0.80 1.58
N ILE A 17 1.99 0.36 1.37
CA ILE A 17 2.63 1.66 1.41
C ILE A 17 1.87 2.54 2.39
N THR A 18 2.58 3.11 3.36
CA THR A 18 2.00 3.98 4.38
C THR A 18 2.60 5.36 4.30
N ILE A 19 1.73 6.35 4.20
CA ILE A 19 2.04 7.78 4.23
C ILE A 19 1.39 8.36 5.49
N GLN A 20 2.15 9.07 6.30
CA GLN A 20 1.70 9.73 7.51
C GLN A 20 2.13 11.20 7.49
N THR A 21 1.44 12.05 8.25
CA THR A 21 1.79 13.48 8.40
C THR A 21 3.19 13.71 8.95
N THR A 22 3.75 12.75 9.67
CA THR A 22 5.12 12.80 10.19
C THR A 22 5.86 11.52 9.85
N GLY A 23 7.19 11.62 9.76
CA GLY A 23 8.04 10.48 9.43
C GLY A 23 8.21 10.24 7.93
N LYS A 24 8.82 9.10 7.61
CA LYS A 24 9.14 8.68 6.24
C LYS A 24 7.99 7.85 5.71
N ILE A 25 7.76 7.92 4.40
CA ILE A 25 6.86 6.96 3.74
C ILE A 25 7.49 5.57 3.86
N THR A 26 6.74 4.62 4.41
CA THR A 26 7.19 3.24 4.59
C THR A 26 6.53 2.33 3.58
N GLY A 27 7.27 1.33 3.12
CA GLY A 27 6.74 0.24 2.31
C GLY A 27 7.05 -1.09 2.96
N ASN A 28 6.07 -1.98 3.03
CA ASN A 28 6.23 -3.34 3.54
C ASN A 28 5.85 -4.35 2.45
N PHE A 29 6.57 -5.47 2.38
CA PHE A 29 6.27 -6.55 1.45
C PHE A 29 6.22 -7.88 2.18
N GLY A 30 5.09 -8.57 2.09
CA GLY A 30 4.95 -9.95 2.56
C GLY A 30 5.45 -10.91 1.49
N LEU A 31 6.53 -11.62 1.79
CA LEU A 31 7.12 -12.61 0.91
C LEU A 31 6.71 -14.02 1.33
N VAL A 32 6.37 -14.85 0.35
CA VAL A 32 6.10 -16.29 0.53
C VAL A 32 7.14 -17.09 -0.23
N GLY A 33 7.59 -18.23 0.30
CA GLY A 33 8.62 -19.07 -0.31
C GLY A 33 8.23 -20.54 -0.33
N SER A 34 8.72 -21.28 -1.32
CA SER A 34 8.41 -22.71 -1.49
C SER A 34 9.42 -23.64 -0.82
N SER A 35 10.59 -23.16 -0.41
CA SER A 35 11.56 -23.95 0.36
C SER A 35 12.57 -23.06 1.06
N PHE A 36 13.30 -23.62 2.02
CA PHE A 36 14.44 -22.95 2.66
C PHE A 36 15.60 -23.93 2.86
N THR A 37 16.82 -23.41 2.82
CA THR A 37 18.04 -24.18 3.09
C THR A 37 18.92 -23.41 4.05
N ARG A 38 19.55 -24.11 5.00
CA ARG A 38 20.50 -23.50 5.93
C ARG A 38 21.92 -23.58 5.37
N GLN A 39 22.66 -22.50 5.45
CA GLN A 39 24.07 -22.44 5.13
C GLN A 39 24.86 -21.76 6.26
N GLN A 40 26.13 -22.12 6.39
CA GLN A 40 27.07 -21.48 7.33
C GLN A 40 27.92 -20.40 6.66
N VAL A 41 28.08 -20.48 5.34
CA VAL A 41 28.80 -19.48 4.55
C VAL A 41 27.79 -18.50 3.98
N ASN A 42 28.10 -17.20 4.07
CA ASN A 42 27.27 -16.16 3.47
C ASN A 42 27.35 -16.28 1.93
N PRO A 43 26.23 -16.46 1.21
CA PRO A 43 26.23 -16.55 -0.25
C PRO A 43 26.48 -15.21 -0.95
N VAL A 44 26.41 -14.08 -0.24
CA VAL A 44 26.63 -12.74 -0.81
C VAL A 44 28.13 -12.50 -0.94
N THR A 45 28.64 -12.56 -2.17
CA THR A 45 30.09 -12.46 -2.45
C THR A 45 30.55 -11.07 -2.91
N ASN A 46 29.64 -10.14 -3.19
CA ASN A 46 29.96 -8.74 -3.56
C ASN A 46 28.79 -7.82 -3.14
N PRO A 47 28.68 -7.44 -1.86
CA PRO A 47 27.58 -6.59 -1.42
C PRO A 47 27.65 -5.23 -2.11
N ILE A 48 26.56 -4.83 -2.75
CA ILE A 48 26.40 -3.49 -3.31
C ILE A 48 26.18 -2.53 -2.14
N ALA A 49 26.85 -1.37 -2.17
CA ALA A 49 26.68 -0.35 -1.15
C ALA A 49 25.21 0.11 -1.08
N ALA A 50 24.75 0.46 0.12
CA ALA A 50 23.42 1.00 0.32
C ALA A 50 23.21 2.24 -0.57
N THR A 51 22.02 2.37 -1.12
CA THR A 51 21.68 3.52 -1.94
C THR A 51 21.66 4.81 -1.11
N THR A 52 22.18 5.90 -1.66
CA THR A 52 22.12 7.25 -1.05
C THR A 52 20.95 8.07 -1.57
N ARG A 53 19.94 7.40 -2.15
CA ARG A 53 18.74 8.07 -2.64
C ARG A 53 18.03 8.80 -1.49
N PRO A 54 17.52 10.01 -1.75
CA PRO A 54 16.80 10.77 -0.74
C PRO A 54 15.58 9.98 -0.27
N LEU A 55 15.35 10.02 1.04
CA LEU A 55 14.15 9.46 1.65
C LEU A 55 13.00 10.43 1.41
N VAL A 56 11.82 9.88 1.13
CA VAL A 56 10.60 10.65 0.87
C VAL A 56 9.67 10.60 2.08
N SER A 57 8.91 11.67 2.28
CA SER A 57 7.98 11.90 3.39
C SER A 57 6.74 12.64 2.88
N MET A 58 5.79 13.00 3.74
CA MET A 58 4.56 13.70 3.32
C MET A 58 4.80 14.94 2.41
N PRO A 59 5.80 15.82 2.64
CA PRO A 59 6.09 16.94 1.75
C PRO A 59 6.44 16.57 0.31
N ASN A 60 6.79 15.30 0.05
CA ASN A 60 7.08 14.78 -1.28
C ASN A 60 5.83 14.30 -2.04
N VAL A 61 4.66 14.33 -1.39
CA VAL A 61 3.38 13.98 -2.03
C VAL A 61 2.84 15.19 -2.78
N GLU A 62 2.73 15.07 -4.10
CA GLU A 62 2.21 16.09 -4.99
C GLU A 62 0.94 15.59 -5.69
N ASN A 63 0.15 16.49 -6.27
CA ASN A 63 -1.00 16.14 -7.12
C ASN A 63 -2.00 15.17 -6.47
N LEU A 64 -2.26 15.32 -5.16
CA LEU A 64 -3.28 14.53 -4.45
C LEU A 64 -4.69 15.00 -4.87
N LEU A 65 -5.29 14.26 -5.80
CA LEU A 65 -6.61 14.56 -6.36
C LEU A 65 -7.59 13.43 -6.06
N VAL A 66 -8.81 13.82 -5.70
CA VAL A 66 -9.98 12.93 -5.65
C VAL A 66 -10.98 13.43 -6.69
N ASN A 67 -11.42 12.55 -7.60
CA ASN A 67 -12.29 12.93 -8.72
C ASN A 67 -11.72 14.10 -9.57
N GLY A 68 -10.39 14.14 -9.72
CA GLY A 68 -9.67 15.19 -10.44
C GLY A 68 -9.63 16.55 -9.72
N GLN A 69 -10.14 16.66 -8.49
CA GLN A 69 -10.11 17.87 -7.69
C GLN A 69 -9.07 17.75 -6.57
N THR A 70 -8.31 18.82 -6.33
CA THR A 70 -7.40 18.85 -5.18
C THR A 70 -8.19 18.84 -3.88
N ILE A 71 -7.75 17.99 -2.95
CA ILE A 71 -8.29 17.93 -1.59
C ILE A 71 -7.50 18.78 -0.60
N GLN A 72 -6.31 19.24 -0.98
CA GLN A 72 -5.47 20.09 -0.14
C GLN A 72 -6.20 21.39 0.20
N GLY A 73 -6.37 21.67 1.50
CA GLY A 73 -7.12 22.82 2.01
C GLY A 73 -8.65 22.64 2.06
N LYS A 74 -9.19 21.49 1.60
CA LYS A 74 -10.62 21.16 1.68
C LYS A 74 -10.91 19.99 2.62
N ALA A 75 -10.05 18.96 2.59
CA ALA A 75 -10.03 17.85 3.52
C ALA A 75 -8.57 17.55 3.91
N CYS A 76 -8.27 17.55 5.20
CA CYS A 76 -6.91 17.33 5.68
C CYS A 76 -6.63 15.84 5.90
N LEU A 77 -5.99 15.19 4.93
CA LEU A 77 -5.51 13.81 5.04
C LEU A 77 -4.43 13.68 6.12
N GLN A 78 -4.66 12.82 7.11
CA GLN A 78 -3.75 12.51 8.21
C GLN A 78 -2.88 11.27 7.93
N SER A 79 -3.45 10.28 7.25
CA SER A 79 -2.70 9.10 6.82
C SER A 79 -3.34 8.46 5.59
N LEU A 80 -2.52 7.83 4.76
CA LEU A 80 -2.96 6.97 3.66
C LEU A 80 -2.15 5.68 3.70
N THR A 81 -2.86 4.56 3.80
CA THR A 81 -2.27 3.22 3.66
C THR A 81 -2.85 2.57 2.42
N LEU A 82 -1.99 2.24 1.46
CA LEU A 82 -2.35 1.43 0.31
C LEU A 82 -1.93 -0.01 0.59
N SER A 83 -2.86 -0.94 0.41
CA SER A 83 -2.63 -2.37 0.61
C SER A 83 -2.98 -3.12 -0.66
N ILE A 84 -2.06 -3.99 -1.09
CA ILE A 84 -2.20 -4.88 -2.24
C ILE A 84 -2.00 -6.29 -1.72
N ASN A 85 -2.95 -7.17 -1.98
CA ASN A 85 -2.89 -8.57 -1.59
C ASN A 85 -3.25 -9.45 -2.79
N ASN A 86 -2.29 -10.28 -3.22
CA ASN A 86 -2.49 -11.24 -4.31
C ASN A 86 -3.29 -12.48 -3.88
N ASN A 87 -3.59 -12.60 -2.57
CA ASN A 87 -4.32 -13.71 -1.97
C ASN A 87 -3.74 -15.07 -2.36
N LEU A 88 -2.40 -15.19 -2.35
CA LEU A 88 -1.70 -16.41 -2.73
C LEU A 88 -2.06 -17.55 -1.78
N GLU A 89 -2.55 -18.64 -2.34
CA GLU A 89 -2.85 -19.86 -1.58
C GLU A 89 -1.75 -20.90 -1.78
N ALA A 90 -1.19 -21.38 -0.67
CA ALA A 90 -0.16 -22.40 -0.65
C ALA A 90 -0.76 -23.80 -0.84
N ILE A 91 -0.35 -24.51 -1.89
CA ILE A 91 -0.78 -25.90 -2.13
C ILE A 91 0.30 -26.88 -1.68
N ARG A 92 -0.10 -27.86 -0.87
CA ARG A 92 0.76 -28.91 -0.34
C ARG A 92 0.28 -30.26 -0.84
N CYS A 93 1.15 -30.99 -1.53
CA CYS A 93 0.80 -32.27 -2.13
C CYS A 93 1.32 -33.44 -1.28
N ILE A 94 0.44 -34.41 -0.99
CA ILE A 94 0.84 -35.69 -0.37
C ILE A 94 1.77 -36.42 -1.35
N GLY A 95 2.87 -36.99 -0.85
CA GLY A 95 3.87 -37.68 -1.69
C GLY A 95 4.93 -36.77 -2.31
N SER A 96 4.86 -35.45 -2.09
CA SER A 96 5.89 -34.49 -2.54
C SER A 96 7.25 -34.66 -1.85
N GLY A 97 7.29 -35.36 -0.71
CA GLY A 97 8.50 -35.51 0.11
C GLY A 97 8.95 -34.21 0.79
N LYS A 98 8.12 -33.14 0.77
CA LYS A 98 8.43 -31.83 1.34
C LYS A 98 7.36 -31.42 2.36
N TYR A 99 7.79 -30.68 3.39
CA TYR A 99 6.90 -30.01 4.34
C TYR A 99 6.61 -28.56 3.97
N THR A 100 6.98 -28.13 2.76
CA THR A 100 6.74 -26.79 2.23
C THR A 100 5.76 -26.84 1.05
N PRO A 101 5.16 -25.71 0.65
CA PRO A 101 4.25 -25.70 -0.49
C PRO A 101 4.95 -26.11 -1.80
N GLU A 102 4.25 -26.85 -2.64
CA GLU A 102 4.76 -27.26 -3.96
C GLU A 102 4.58 -26.13 -4.97
N PHE A 103 3.44 -25.44 -4.93
CA PHE A 103 3.16 -24.23 -5.71
C PHE A 103 2.16 -23.32 -4.98
N TYR A 104 2.04 -22.09 -5.48
CA TYR A 104 1.07 -21.10 -5.02
C TYR A 104 0.05 -20.83 -6.13
N ILE A 105 -1.22 -20.71 -5.77
CA ILE A 105 -2.29 -20.29 -6.67
C ILE A 105 -2.60 -18.83 -6.39
N GLU A 106 -2.61 -18.01 -7.44
CA GLU A 106 -3.04 -16.62 -7.39
C GLU A 106 -4.57 -16.55 -7.37
N LYS A 107 -5.14 -15.84 -6.39
CA LYS A 107 -6.58 -15.57 -6.32
C LYS A 107 -6.86 -14.15 -6.81
N MET A 108 -8.12 -13.74 -6.72
CA MET A 108 -8.47 -12.34 -6.98
C MET A 108 -7.64 -11.43 -6.08
N MET A 109 -7.01 -10.43 -6.70
CA MET A 109 -6.20 -9.45 -5.99
C MET A 109 -7.12 -8.45 -5.31
N ASP A 110 -6.88 -8.22 -4.02
CA ASP A 110 -7.53 -7.15 -3.27
C ASP A 110 -6.60 -5.95 -3.22
N ILE A 111 -7.12 -4.79 -3.64
CA ILE A 111 -6.42 -3.52 -3.57
C ILE A 111 -7.28 -2.55 -2.78
N GLU A 112 -6.75 -2.10 -1.65
CA GLU A 112 -7.43 -1.21 -0.71
C GLU A 112 -6.61 0.05 -0.48
N ALA A 113 -7.30 1.16 -0.26
CA ALA A 113 -6.72 2.42 0.17
C ALA A 113 -7.47 2.89 1.41
N ASN A 114 -6.78 2.87 2.55
CA ASN A 114 -7.31 3.30 3.83
C ASN A 114 -6.81 4.72 4.11
N ALA A 115 -7.73 5.68 4.15
CA ALA A 115 -7.41 7.09 4.31
C ALA A 115 -8.08 7.65 5.57
N SER A 116 -7.28 8.29 6.43
CA SER A 116 -7.76 8.99 7.61
C SER A 116 -7.76 10.48 7.33
N PHE A 117 -8.89 11.14 7.51
CA PHE A 117 -9.06 12.57 7.30
C PHE A 117 -9.48 13.26 8.59
N MET A 118 -9.12 14.52 8.76
CA MET A 118 -9.78 15.39 9.74
C MET A 118 -11.24 15.59 9.33
N PHE A 119 -12.14 15.55 10.31
CA PHE A 119 -13.55 15.79 10.04
C PHE A 119 -13.76 17.20 9.48
N SER A 120 -14.39 17.26 8.32
CA SER A 120 -14.67 18.48 7.57
C SER A 120 -15.92 18.28 6.71
N SER A 121 -16.53 19.34 6.20
CA SER A 121 -17.69 19.24 5.32
C SER A 121 -17.42 18.38 4.07
N THR A 122 -16.20 18.43 3.55
CA THR A 122 -15.79 17.62 2.39
C THR A 122 -15.67 16.14 2.77
N ALA A 123 -14.98 15.82 3.87
CA ALA A 123 -14.83 14.44 4.33
C ALA A 123 -16.18 13.82 4.74
N ALA A 124 -17.06 14.60 5.36
CA ALA A 124 -18.41 14.16 5.73
C ALA A 124 -19.24 13.74 4.50
N GLY A 125 -19.10 14.46 3.38
CA GLY A 125 -19.81 14.14 2.14
C GLY A 125 -19.40 12.79 1.52
N TRP A 126 -18.20 12.30 1.82
CA TRP A 126 -17.75 10.98 1.34
C TRP A 126 -18.31 9.82 2.16
N ILE A 127 -18.81 10.05 3.38
CA ILE A 127 -19.45 9.01 4.20
C ILE A 127 -20.72 8.49 3.50
N ASP A 128 -21.51 9.38 2.88
CA ASP A 128 -22.72 8.99 2.17
C ASP A 128 -22.45 8.14 0.92
N ALA A 129 -21.21 8.16 0.42
CA ALA A 129 -20.81 7.36 -0.73
C ALA A 129 -20.88 5.85 -0.47
N ILE A 130 -20.88 5.42 0.80
CA ILE A 130 -21.10 4.02 1.17
C ILE A 130 -22.49 3.52 0.73
N LYS A 131 -23.48 4.42 0.70
CA LYS A 131 -24.87 4.11 0.30
C LYS A 131 -25.03 4.14 -1.21
N THR A 132 -24.42 5.12 -1.87
CA THR A 132 -24.59 5.34 -3.31
C THR A 132 -23.71 4.41 -4.16
N ARG A 133 -22.63 3.86 -3.57
CA ARG A 133 -21.61 3.08 -4.29
C ARG A 133 -21.00 3.88 -5.44
N ASP A 134 -20.86 5.19 -5.23
CA ASP A 134 -20.23 6.07 -6.20
C ASP A 134 -18.78 5.68 -6.42
N VAL A 135 -18.34 5.78 -7.67
CA VAL A 135 -16.98 5.44 -8.08
C VAL A 135 -16.12 6.70 -8.04
N PHE A 136 -15.00 6.62 -7.33
CA PHE A 136 -14.02 7.68 -7.16
C PHE A 136 -12.75 7.42 -7.98
N THR A 137 -12.09 8.49 -8.38
CA THR A 137 -10.70 8.46 -8.79
C THR A 137 -9.80 8.98 -7.67
N LEU A 138 -8.66 8.34 -7.45
CA LEU A 138 -7.60 8.84 -6.56
C LEU A 138 -6.29 8.87 -7.33
N THR A 139 -5.65 10.04 -7.38
CA THR A 139 -4.32 10.18 -7.97
C THR A 139 -3.41 10.91 -7.02
N PHE A 140 -2.15 10.49 -6.96
CA PHE A 140 -1.10 11.24 -6.27
C PHE A 140 0.28 10.84 -6.79
N ASP A 141 1.21 11.77 -6.66
CA ASP A 141 2.61 11.57 -7.02
C ASP A 141 3.47 11.56 -5.75
N ILE A 142 4.49 10.70 -5.71
CA ILE A 142 5.58 10.77 -4.74
C ILE A 142 6.85 11.14 -5.50
N LYS A 143 7.37 12.35 -5.25
CA LYS A 143 8.53 12.90 -5.96
C LYS A 143 9.72 13.12 -5.03
N ASP A 144 10.86 12.58 -5.43
CA ASP A 144 12.10 12.74 -4.69
C ASP A 144 12.79 14.08 -4.98
N SER A 145 13.78 14.46 -4.16
CA SER A 145 14.48 15.75 -4.32
C SER A 145 15.34 15.85 -5.58
N LYS A 146 15.57 14.73 -6.29
CA LYS A 146 16.29 14.67 -7.57
C LYS A 146 15.34 14.67 -8.77
N GLY A 147 14.03 14.69 -8.55
CA GLY A 147 13.00 14.73 -9.57
C GLY A 147 12.52 13.36 -10.06
N SER A 148 13.04 12.25 -9.53
CA SER A 148 12.46 10.93 -9.80
C SER A 148 11.10 10.82 -9.11
N LYS A 149 10.12 10.21 -9.77
CA LYS A 149 8.75 10.13 -9.25
C LYS A 149 8.08 8.78 -9.44
N TYR A 150 7.15 8.49 -8.55
CA TYR A 150 6.13 7.47 -8.71
C TYR A 150 4.76 8.14 -8.78
N SER A 151 4.02 7.87 -9.86
CA SER A 151 2.66 8.36 -10.06
C SER A 151 1.68 7.22 -9.86
N PHE A 152 0.80 7.38 -8.87
CA PHE A 152 -0.26 6.44 -8.53
C PHE A 152 -1.58 6.94 -9.10
N ASN A 153 -2.28 6.07 -9.80
CA ASN A 153 -3.59 6.37 -10.37
C ASN A 153 -4.54 5.20 -10.12
N PHE A 154 -5.54 5.45 -9.29
CA PHE A 154 -6.65 4.55 -9.02
C PHE A 154 -7.87 5.08 -9.77
N PRO A 155 -8.24 4.48 -10.91
CA PRO A 155 -9.29 5.01 -11.76
C PRO A 155 -10.70 4.73 -11.24
N GLN A 156 -10.86 3.67 -10.43
CA GLN A 156 -12.16 3.26 -9.92
C GLN A 156 -12.01 2.69 -8.51
N LEU A 157 -12.38 3.49 -7.52
CA LEU A 157 -12.45 3.16 -6.11
C LEU A 157 -13.89 3.30 -5.61
N GLU A 158 -14.37 2.39 -4.79
CA GLU A 158 -15.63 2.52 -4.06
C GLU A 158 -15.35 2.58 -2.56
N VAL A 159 -16.13 3.38 -1.83
CA VAL A 159 -16.09 3.39 -0.37
C VAL A 159 -16.70 2.08 0.14
N MET A 160 -15.88 1.26 0.78
CA MET A 160 -16.30 0.01 1.40
C MET A 160 -16.82 0.22 2.81
N GLU A 161 -16.11 1.06 3.56
CA GLU A 161 -16.41 1.37 4.93
C GLU A 161 -16.04 2.82 5.20
N ALA A 162 -16.86 3.50 6.00
CA ALA A 162 -16.56 4.80 6.54
C ALA A 162 -17.12 4.85 7.96
N ASN A 163 -16.32 5.29 8.92
CA ASN A 163 -16.82 5.46 10.29
C ASN A 163 -17.79 6.65 10.37
N HIS A 164 -18.73 6.59 11.31
CA HIS A 164 -19.46 7.78 11.70
C HIS A 164 -18.60 8.52 12.73
N PRO A 165 -18.19 9.77 12.46
CA PRO A 165 -17.34 10.51 13.38
C PRO A 165 -18.09 10.77 14.68
N ASP A 166 -17.45 10.43 15.80
CA ASP A 166 -17.91 10.73 17.15
C ASP A 166 -16.78 11.40 17.95
N GLY A 167 -17.15 12.21 18.95
CA GLY A 167 -16.18 12.92 19.76
C GLY A 167 -16.81 13.90 20.75
N GLY A 168 -16.11 14.14 21.85
CA GLY A 168 -16.43 15.19 22.83
C GLY A 168 -15.93 16.56 22.39
N GLY A 169 -16.14 17.58 23.22
CA GLY A 169 -15.78 18.97 22.91
C GLY A 169 -14.28 19.25 22.76
N ASP A 170 -13.42 18.39 23.32
CA ASP A 170 -11.97 18.54 23.30
C ASP A 170 -11.27 17.59 22.31
N ASP A 171 -12.03 16.71 21.65
CA ASP A 171 -11.47 15.65 20.82
C ASP A 171 -11.18 16.14 19.40
N ILE A 172 -10.06 15.66 18.84
CA ILE A 172 -9.81 15.76 17.41
C ILE A 172 -10.62 14.67 16.72
N ILE A 173 -11.62 15.10 15.95
CA ILE A 173 -12.52 14.19 15.24
C ILE A 173 -11.93 13.84 13.87
N THR A 174 -11.79 12.55 13.60
CA THR A 174 -11.32 12.00 12.32
C THR A 174 -12.38 11.16 11.64
N VAL A 175 -12.28 11.08 10.31
CA VAL A 175 -13.06 10.17 9.48
C VAL A 175 -12.09 9.25 8.75
N ASP A 176 -12.22 7.96 9.02
CA ASP A 176 -11.51 6.89 8.35
C ASP A 176 -12.40 6.34 7.24
N ILE A 177 -11.86 6.35 6.03
CA ILE A 177 -12.55 5.87 4.83
C ILE A 177 -11.70 4.78 4.20
N ASN A 178 -12.25 3.57 4.12
CA ASN A 178 -11.68 2.46 3.37
C ASN A 178 -12.26 2.46 1.95
N PHE A 179 -11.37 2.59 0.98
CA PHE A 179 -11.68 2.47 -0.44
C PHE A 179 -11.19 1.12 -0.97
N ALA A 180 -12.04 0.40 -1.68
CA ALA A 180 -11.62 -0.77 -2.46
C ALA A 180 -11.59 -0.47 -3.95
N GLN A 181 -10.61 -1.03 -4.65
CA GLN A 181 -10.58 -1.01 -6.10
C GLN A 181 -11.71 -1.85 -6.68
N VAL A 182 -12.39 -1.31 -7.69
CA VAL A 182 -13.44 -2.01 -8.42
C VAL A 182 -13.19 -1.95 -9.92
N ARG A 183 -13.42 -3.06 -10.63
CA ARG A 183 -13.45 -3.22 -12.11
C ARG A 183 -12.16 -2.89 -12.88
N THR A 184 -11.51 -1.77 -12.63
CA THR A 184 -10.31 -1.29 -13.33
C THR A 184 -9.10 -1.23 -12.39
N ALA A 185 -8.04 -1.97 -12.73
CA ALA A 185 -6.81 -2.00 -11.96
C ALA A 185 -6.11 -0.62 -11.92
N PRO A 186 -5.40 -0.28 -10.83
CA PRO A 186 -4.65 0.95 -10.74
C PRO A 186 -3.37 0.88 -11.58
N THR A 187 -2.85 2.05 -11.93
CA THR A 187 -1.56 2.17 -12.60
C THR A 187 -0.55 2.87 -11.70
N ILE A 188 0.66 2.30 -11.64
CA ILE A 188 1.80 2.89 -10.94
C ILE A 188 2.89 3.11 -11.97
N VAL A 189 3.18 4.37 -12.26
CA VAL A 189 4.19 4.75 -13.26
C VAL A 189 5.41 5.30 -12.55
N ARG A 190 6.58 4.72 -12.84
CA ARG A 190 7.87 5.21 -12.36
C ARG A 190 8.54 6.04 -13.46
N ALA A 191 8.99 7.24 -13.10
CA ALA A 191 9.86 8.05 -13.94
C ALA A 191 11.17 8.36 -13.20
N LEU A 192 12.30 8.17 -13.86
CA LEU A 192 13.63 8.41 -13.30
C LEU A 192 14.31 9.58 -14.02
N VAL A 193 15.07 10.35 -13.25
CA VAL A 193 15.99 11.39 -13.72
C VAL A 193 17.42 10.94 -13.46
#